data_AF-A0AAN9TW98-F1
#
_entry.id   AF-A0AAN9TW98-F1
#
_cell.length_a   1.000
_cell.length_b   1.000
_cell.length_c   1.000
_cell.angle_alpha   90.00
_cell.angle_beta   90.00
_cell.angle_gamma   90.00
#
_symmetry.space_group_name_H-M   'P 1'
#
loop_
_entity.id
_entity.type
_entity.pdbx_description
1 polymer ?
#
loop_
_entity_poly.entity_id
_entity_poly.type
_entity_poly.pdbx_seq_one_letter_code
_entity_poly.pdbx_strand_id
1 'polypeptide(L)'
;MEQSTRDSAFRDWLVRKQSQARLCLGLAFNNLHVHGFVSSARLQPTVVSYALAIPRLAWKLLSRQSDQRIQILHGIDGLISSGEMLLVLGRPGSGCTTFLKALAGDTHGIFIGDESDINYGGLDFERMHRDFKGESIYLAEVDVHFPELTLGQTLNFALSTRELGPQRNAISQKMSRDLSTLFDLDNAFDTWMGSAMIRGVSGGEKRRTSIAEAIASGAQVQLWDNSTRGLDSATALRFIELLRRFDKVTLLYEGRQIYFGPIDSAAQYFYDLGFERPLRATTPDFLTSLTNPEERITRAGFEDKVPRSPDEFANAWKQSAQARQLLSDIAAFNLSHPPMTTKTGTSQEKVELESKLSGDSKDYAISPAQ
;
A
#
# COMPACT_ATOMS: atom_id res chain seq x y z
N MET A 1 -21.02 -22.56 -14.77
CA MET A 1 -22.13 -21.60 -14.90
C MET A 1 -22.31 -20.81 -13.60
N GLU A 2 -22.42 -21.46 -12.43
CA GLU A 2 -22.49 -20.80 -11.11
C GLU A 2 -21.35 -19.82 -10.78
N GLN A 3 -20.15 -20.04 -11.32
CA GLN A 3 -18.96 -19.25 -10.99
C GLN A 3 -18.94 -17.90 -11.72
N SER A 4 -19.31 -17.89 -13.01
CA SER A 4 -19.49 -16.68 -13.81
C SER A 4 -20.63 -15.79 -13.26
N THR A 5 -21.69 -16.39 -12.72
CA THR A 5 -22.79 -15.67 -12.07
C THR A 5 -22.36 -15.04 -10.74
N ARG A 6 -21.51 -15.73 -9.95
CA ARG A 6 -20.92 -15.19 -8.71
C ARG A 6 -20.01 -14.00 -9.00
N ASP A 7 -19.16 -14.11 -10.03
CA ASP A 7 -18.26 -13.02 -10.45
C ASP A 7 -19.03 -11.78 -10.92
N SER A 8 -20.15 -11.95 -11.64
CA SER A 8 -21.02 -10.85 -12.05
C SER A 8 -21.70 -10.17 -10.86
N ALA A 9 -22.31 -10.95 -9.95
CA ALA A 9 -22.98 -10.40 -8.77
C ALA A 9 -22.01 -9.64 -7.85
N PHE A 10 -20.77 -10.13 -7.75
CA PHE A 10 -19.71 -9.44 -7.03
C PHE A 10 -19.23 -8.17 -7.73
N ARG A 11 -19.03 -8.19 -9.06
CA ARG A 11 -18.70 -6.98 -9.81
C ARG A 11 -19.78 -5.92 -9.64
N ASP A 12 -21.05 -6.33 -9.71
CA ASP A 12 -22.17 -5.44 -9.44
C ASP A 12 -22.15 -4.90 -8.00
N TRP A 13 -21.76 -5.72 -7.02
CA TRP A 13 -21.58 -5.29 -5.63
C TRP A 13 -20.40 -4.32 -5.47
N LEU A 14 -19.24 -4.61 -6.05
CA LEU A 14 -18.05 -3.74 -6.04
C LEU A 14 -18.38 -2.41 -6.70
N VAL A 15 -19.04 -2.44 -7.86
CA VAL A 15 -19.48 -1.25 -8.57
C VAL A 15 -20.48 -0.47 -7.71
N ARG A 16 -21.43 -1.13 -7.05
CA ARG A 16 -22.35 -0.46 -6.10
C ARG A 16 -21.64 0.16 -4.90
N LYS A 17 -20.65 -0.53 -4.32
CA LYS A 17 -19.86 -0.01 -3.20
C LYS A 17 -18.93 1.12 -3.64
N GLN A 18 -18.34 1.03 -4.83
CA GLN A 18 -17.55 2.10 -5.44
C GLN A 18 -18.43 3.29 -5.87
N SER A 19 -19.66 3.08 -6.33
CA SER A 19 -20.61 4.17 -6.61
C SER A 19 -21.16 4.81 -5.33
N GLN A 20 -21.10 4.09 -4.21
CA GLN A 20 -21.36 4.61 -2.87
C GLN A 20 -20.11 5.18 -2.18
N ALA A 21 -18.95 5.16 -2.86
CA ALA A 21 -17.74 5.75 -2.34
C ALA A 21 -17.98 7.23 -2.06
N ARG A 22 -17.75 7.63 -0.81
CA ARG A 22 -17.95 9.01 -0.37
C ARG A 22 -16.88 9.95 -0.89
N LEU A 23 -15.74 9.44 -1.37
CA LEU A 23 -14.59 10.22 -1.79
C LEU A 23 -13.95 9.57 -3.01
N CYS A 24 -13.50 10.37 -3.96
CA CYS A 24 -12.65 9.96 -5.08
C CYS A 24 -11.24 10.52 -4.84
N LEU A 25 -10.41 9.76 -4.13
CA LEU A 25 -9.08 10.23 -3.73
C LEU A 25 -8.02 9.84 -4.76
N GLY A 26 -7.35 10.83 -5.35
CA GLY A 26 -6.03 10.66 -5.95
C GLY A 26 -4.94 10.84 -4.89
N LEU A 27 -3.78 10.24 -5.09
CA LEU A 27 -2.63 10.35 -4.21
C LEU A 27 -1.43 10.89 -4.98
N ALA A 28 -0.97 12.08 -4.60
CA ALA A 28 0.29 12.65 -5.06
C ALA A 28 1.27 12.72 -3.88
N PHE A 29 2.51 12.32 -4.11
CA PHE A 29 3.59 12.51 -3.16
C PHE A 29 4.81 13.06 -3.88
N ASN A 30 5.44 14.05 -3.28
CA ASN A 30 6.60 14.75 -3.81
C ASN A 30 7.70 14.79 -2.76
N ASN A 31 8.91 14.46 -3.16
CA ASN A 31 10.11 14.42 -2.35
C ASN A 31 9.90 13.62 -1.04
N LEU A 32 9.25 12.45 -1.13
CA LEU A 32 8.93 11.65 0.04
C LEU A 32 10.20 11.07 0.69
N HIS A 33 10.50 11.56 1.89
CA HIS A 33 11.60 11.12 2.74
C HIS A 33 11.06 10.42 3.97
N VAL A 34 11.57 9.23 4.27
CA VAL A 34 11.19 8.50 5.49
C VAL A 34 12.45 8.08 6.23
N HIS A 35 12.49 8.37 7.53
CA HIS A 35 13.60 8.05 8.41
C HIS A 35 13.14 7.28 9.64
N GLY A 36 14.01 6.42 10.16
CA GLY A 36 13.82 5.73 11.42
C GLY A 36 14.92 6.12 12.41
N PHE A 37 14.68 5.84 13.68
CA PHE A 37 15.70 5.96 14.71
C PHE A 37 16.15 4.57 15.12
N VAL A 38 17.45 4.30 14.99
CA VAL A 38 18.03 3.10 15.58
C VAL A 38 18.57 3.48 16.94
N SER A 39 17.92 2.94 17.99
CA SER A 39 18.47 3.02 19.33
C SER A 39 19.73 2.16 19.35
N SER A 40 20.90 2.79 19.51
CA SER A 40 22.22 2.15 19.53
C SER A 40 22.47 1.27 20.79
N ALA A 41 21.41 0.81 21.46
CA ALA A 41 21.50 0.01 22.67
C ALA A 41 20.44 -1.11 22.73
N ARG A 42 20.52 -2.08 21.81
CA ARG A 42 20.02 -3.44 22.08
C ARG A 42 21.18 -4.41 22.21
N LEU A 43 22.04 -4.17 23.21
CA LEU A 43 22.86 -5.25 23.77
C LEU A 43 21.90 -6.22 24.45
N GLN A 44 21.92 -7.50 24.06
CA GLN A 44 21.27 -8.55 24.84
C GLN A 44 21.84 -8.50 26.27
N PRO A 45 21.02 -8.39 27.32
CA PRO A 45 21.53 -8.22 28.66
C PRO A 45 22.17 -9.53 29.13
N THR A 46 23.51 -9.56 29.14
CA THR A 46 24.28 -10.54 29.91
C THR A 46 24.34 -10.10 31.37
N VAL A 47 24.62 -11.01 32.30
CA VAL A 47 24.72 -10.71 33.75
C VAL A 47 25.76 -9.60 34.04
N VAL A 48 26.80 -9.53 33.21
CA VAL A 48 27.83 -8.46 33.23
C VAL A 48 27.27 -7.08 32.82
N SER A 49 26.24 -7.04 31.98
CA SER A 49 25.55 -5.81 31.56
C SER A 49 24.86 -5.10 32.73
N TYR A 50 24.29 -5.85 33.67
CA TYR A 50 23.62 -5.30 34.85
C TYR A 50 24.60 -4.60 35.80
N ALA A 51 25.79 -5.16 36.02
CA ALA A 51 26.83 -4.53 36.85
C ALA A 51 27.38 -3.24 36.21
N LEU A 52 27.48 -3.19 34.88
CA LEU A 52 27.89 -2.01 34.13
C LEU A 52 26.74 -1.02 33.83
N ALA A 53 25.50 -1.33 34.24
CA ALA A 53 24.34 -0.51 33.96
C ALA A 53 24.31 0.78 34.79
N ILE A 54 24.78 0.73 36.05
CA ILE A 54 24.74 1.89 36.96
C ILE A 54 25.66 3.03 36.49
N PRO A 55 26.94 2.80 36.11
CA PRO A 55 27.79 3.85 35.55
C PRO A 55 27.30 4.36 34.19
N ARG A 56 26.72 3.49 33.36
CA ARG A 56 26.18 3.86 32.03
C ARG A 56 24.90 4.67 32.11
N LEU A 57 24.02 4.40 33.08
CA LEU A 57 22.80 5.17 33.28
C LEU A 57 23.13 6.60 33.71
N ALA A 58 24.12 6.76 34.61
CA ALA A 58 24.65 8.07 34.98
C ALA A 58 25.29 8.80 33.79
N TRP A 59 26.05 8.09 32.94
CA TRP A 59 26.63 8.65 31.72
C TRP A 59 25.58 9.01 30.67
N LYS A 60 24.49 8.23 30.54
CA LYS A 60 23.38 8.48 29.61
C LYS A 60 22.43 9.59 30.09
N LEU A 61 22.39 9.86 31.39
CA LEU A 61 21.73 11.04 31.96
C LEU A 61 22.55 12.32 31.73
N LEU A 62 23.88 12.22 31.72
CA LEU A 62 24.78 13.35 31.40
C LEU A 62 25.02 13.55 29.90
N SER A 63 24.95 12.50 29.08
CA SER A 63 25.16 12.58 27.64
C SER A 63 23.83 12.51 26.91
N ARG A 64 23.55 13.58 26.17
CA ARG A 64 22.41 13.68 25.25
C ARG A 64 22.69 12.78 24.05
N GLN A 65 22.63 11.46 24.23
CA GLN A 65 22.72 10.50 23.13
C GLN A 65 21.53 10.74 22.21
N SER A 66 21.77 11.39 21.07
CA SER A 66 20.78 11.40 20.00
C SER A 66 20.71 10.01 19.42
N ASP A 67 19.51 9.44 19.32
CA ASP A 67 19.31 8.25 18.51
C ASP A 67 19.86 8.52 17.09
N GLN A 68 20.57 7.54 16.51
CA GLN A 68 21.08 7.71 15.16
C GLN A 68 19.91 7.63 14.18
N ARG A 69 19.67 8.75 13.49
CA ARG A 69 18.70 8.84 12.40
C ARG A 69 19.24 8.06 11.20
N ILE A 70 18.51 7.03 10.78
CA ILE A 70 18.77 6.30 9.54
C ILE A 70 17.71 6.72 8.54
N GLN A 71 18.14 7.24 7.40
CA GLN A 71 17.25 7.52 6.28
C GLN A 71 16.93 6.19 5.57
N ILE A 72 15.65 5.90 5.39
CA ILE A 72 15.16 4.66 4.77
C ILE A 72 14.69 4.92 3.35
N LEU A 73 13.91 5.98 3.12
CA LEU A 73 13.45 6.38 1.79
C LEU A 73 14.03 7.74 1.41
N HIS A 74 14.48 7.88 0.16
CA HIS A 74 15.24 9.01 -0.32
C HIS A 74 14.51 9.73 -1.47
N GLY A 75 13.63 10.68 -1.13
CA GLY A 75 12.97 11.58 -2.08
C GLY A 75 12.26 10.85 -3.21
N ILE A 76 11.16 10.17 -2.88
CA ILE A 76 10.34 9.40 -3.81
C ILE A 76 9.19 10.28 -4.31
N ASP A 77 8.94 10.25 -5.62
CA ASP A 77 7.91 11.05 -6.28
C ASP A 77 6.87 10.14 -6.96
N GLY A 78 5.61 10.53 -6.98
CA GLY A 78 4.58 9.73 -7.64
C GLY A 78 3.20 10.35 -7.63
N LEU A 79 2.42 9.95 -8.62
CA LEU A 79 1.02 10.36 -8.79
C LEU A 79 0.18 9.15 -9.16
N ILE A 80 -0.85 8.89 -8.35
CA ILE A 80 -1.83 7.83 -8.53
C ILE A 80 -3.20 8.50 -8.60
N SER A 81 -3.88 8.34 -9.73
CA SER A 81 -5.24 8.85 -9.91
C SER A 81 -6.24 7.94 -9.20
N SER A 82 -7.43 8.46 -8.89
CA SER A 82 -8.52 7.65 -8.34
C SER A 82 -8.79 6.44 -9.25
N GLY A 83 -8.80 5.24 -8.65
CA GLY A 83 -9.08 3.99 -9.35
C GLY A 83 -7.91 3.37 -10.11
N GLU A 84 -6.72 4.00 -10.12
CA GLU A 84 -5.49 3.39 -10.60
C GLU A 84 -4.86 2.49 -9.54
N MET A 85 -4.15 1.46 -9.98
CA MET A 85 -3.37 0.57 -9.11
C MET A 85 -1.87 0.72 -9.34
N LEU A 86 -1.13 0.96 -8.25
CA LEU A 86 0.33 1.03 -8.23
C LEU A 86 0.93 -0.27 -7.70
N LEU A 87 1.76 -0.92 -8.52
CA LEU A 87 2.61 -2.01 -8.10
C LEU A 87 3.94 -1.48 -7.53
N VAL A 88 4.26 -1.83 -6.28
CA VAL A 88 5.54 -1.47 -5.65
C VAL A 88 6.47 -2.67 -5.72
N LEU A 89 7.55 -2.57 -6.50
CA LEU A 89 8.55 -3.63 -6.66
C LEU A 89 9.88 -3.20 -6.04
N GLY A 90 10.60 -4.19 -5.50
CA GLY A 90 11.93 -4.00 -4.95
C GLY A 90 12.36 -5.24 -4.18
N ARG A 91 13.68 -5.43 -4.05
CA ARG A 91 14.21 -6.53 -3.23
C ARG A 91 13.88 -6.36 -1.74
N PRO A 92 13.91 -7.44 -0.94
CA PRO A 92 13.82 -7.32 0.50
C PRO A 92 14.84 -6.30 1.04
N GLY A 93 14.38 -5.37 1.89
CA GLY A 93 15.21 -4.27 2.41
C GLY A 93 15.27 -3.01 1.54
N SER A 94 14.65 -3.00 0.35
CA SER A 94 14.58 -1.80 -0.52
C SER A 94 13.66 -0.70 0.00
N GLY A 95 12.83 -0.99 1.00
CA GLY A 95 11.93 -0.01 1.62
C GLY A 95 10.45 -0.08 1.17
N CYS A 96 10.04 -1.11 0.42
CA CYS A 96 8.64 -1.26 -0.04
C CYS A 96 7.61 -1.22 1.12
N THR A 97 7.82 -2.02 2.17
CA THR A 97 6.96 -2.00 3.37
C THR A 97 6.95 -0.63 4.04
N THR A 98 8.12 0.02 4.16
CA THR A 98 8.23 1.36 4.75
C THR A 98 7.48 2.40 3.93
N PHE A 99 7.53 2.29 2.59
CA PHE A 99 6.80 3.15 1.68
C PHE A 99 5.28 3.00 1.84
N LEU A 100 4.78 1.75 1.88
CA LEU A 100 3.36 1.49 2.12
C LEU A 100 2.92 1.99 3.50
N LYS A 101 3.69 1.74 4.55
CA LYS A 101 3.38 2.21 5.91
C LYS A 101 3.35 3.73 6.03
N ALA A 102 4.29 4.41 5.38
CA ALA A 102 4.35 5.87 5.37
C ALA A 102 3.10 6.47 4.72
N LEU A 103 2.69 5.95 3.56
CA LEU A 103 1.48 6.41 2.87
C LEU A 103 0.18 6.03 3.59
N ALA A 104 0.18 4.93 4.35
CA ALA A 104 -0.94 4.53 5.20
C ALA A 104 -1.09 5.37 6.48
N GLY A 105 -0.05 6.12 6.85
CA GLY A 105 0.07 6.79 8.14
C GLY A 105 0.36 5.85 9.32
N ASP A 106 0.71 4.60 9.06
CA ASP A 106 1.19 3.66 10.08
C ASP A 106 2.66 3.93 10.42
N THR A 107 2.90 5.08 11.05
CA THR A 107 4.24 5.66 11.31
C THR A 107 4.87 5.18 12.63
N HIS A 108 4.44 4.04 13.17
CA HIS A 108 5.02 3.51 14.41
C HIS A 108 6.50 3.13 14.23
N GLY A 109 7.40 4.00 14.71
CA GLY A 109 8.85 3.82 14.61
C GLY A 109 9.50 4.36 13.33
N ILE A 110 8.74 4.99 12.45
CA ILE A 110 9.23 5.68 11.25
C ILE A 110 8.63 7.09 11.17
N PHE A 111 9.37 8.03 10.63
CA PHE A 111 9.00 9.44 10.60
C PHE A 111 9.12 9.95 9.17
N ILE A 112 8.08 10.65 8.72
CA ILE A 112 8.09 11.33 7.43
C ILE A 112 8.91 12.62 7.60
N GLY A 113 9.81 12.90 6.67
CA GLY A 113 10.62 14.11 6.70
C GLY A 113 9.78 15.34 6.37
N ASP A 114 10.08 16.47 7.02
CA ASP A 114 9.33 17.74 6.87
C ASP A 114 9.32 18.29 5.43
N GLU A 115 10.29 17.86 4.59
CA GLU A 115 10.37 18.23 3.18
C GLU A 115 9.44 17.39 2.27
N SER A 116 8.75 16.39 2.83
CA SER A 116 7.86 15.51 2.09
C SER A 116 6.49 16.15 1.99
N ASP A 117 5.97 16.28 0.77
CA ASP A 117 4.62 16.75 0.52
C ASP A 117 3.75 15.59 0.04
N ILE A 118 2.63 15.34 0.73
CA ILE A 118 1.70 14.26 0.40
C ILE A 118 0.29 14.86 0.35
N ASN A 119 -0.35 14.69 -0.81
CA ASN A 119 -1.65 15.23 -1.12
C ASN A 119 -2.62 14.11 -1.52
N TYR A 120 -3.66 13.91 -0.71
CA TYR A 120 -4.73 12.94 -0.94
C TYR A 120 -5.93 13.65 -1.59
N GLY A 121 -5.75 14.15 -2.81
CA GLY A 121 -6.84 14.79 -3.58
C GLY A 121 -7.36 16.10 -3.00
N GLY A 122 -6.52 16.86 -2.28
CA GLY A 122 -6.85 18.12 -1.61
C GLY A 122 -6.80 18.03 -0.09
N LEU A 123 -6.56 16.82 0.46
CA LEU A 123 -6.31 16.59 1.88
C LEU A 123 -4.81 16.48 2.13
N ASP A 124 -4.33 17.20 3.14
CA ASP A 124 -2.97 17.04 3.65
C ASP A 124 -2.82 15.72 4.43
N PHE A 125 -1.57 15.31 4.65
CA PHE A 125 -1.25 14.09 5.39
C PHE A 125 -1.90 14.05 6.79
N GLU A 126 -1.86 15.17 7.52
CA GLU A 126 -2.39 15.25 8.89
C GLU A 126 -3.92 15.11 8.94
N ARG A 127 -4.68 15.78 8.06
CA ARG A 127 -6.14 15.64 8.01
C ARG A 127 -6.56 14.27 7.54
N MET A 128 -5.89 13.70 6.53
CA MET A 128 -6.18 12.33 6.07
C MET A 128 -6.09 11.35 7.24
N HIS A 129 -5.00 11.42 8.01
CA HIS A 129 -4.78 10.51 9.13
C HIS A 129 -5.39 10.98 10.45
N ARG A 130 -6.10 12.10 10.52
CA ARG A 130 -6.86 12.51 11.73
C ARG A 130 -8.35 12.33 11.52
N ASP A 131 -8.88 12.91 10.45
CA ASP A 131 -10.31 13.07 10.22
C ASP A 131 -10.88 11.96 9.31
N PHE A 132 -10.02 11.37 8.47
CA PHE A 132 -10.36 10.33 7.47
C PHE A 132 -9.57 9.02 7.66
N LYS A 133 -9.19 8.69 8.89
CA LYS A 133 -8.48 7.42 9.22
C LYS A 133 -9.15 6.17 8.63
N GLY A 134 -10.47 6.17 8.55
CA GLY A 134 -11.23 5.05 7.97
C GLY A 134 -11.08 4.91 6.45
N GLU A 135 -10.54 5.89 5.75
CA GLU A 135 -10.39 5.88 4.29
C GLU A 135 -8.99 5.43 3.83
N SER A 136 -8.08 5.20 4.78
CA SER A 136 -6.74 4.63 4.55
C SER A 136 -6.60 3.32 5.31
N ILE A 137 -6.26 2.23 4.60
CA ILE A 137 -6.06 0.91 5.19
C ILE A 137 -4.72 0.36 4.78
N TYR A 138 -3.98 -0.14 5.77
CA TYR A 138 -2.77 -0.92 5.57
C TYR A 138 -3.03 -2.38 5.95
N LEU A 139 -2.92 -3.25 4.95
CA LEU A 139 -2.91 -4.69 5.15
C LEU A 139 -1.45 -5.15 5.28
N ALA A 140 -1.04 -5.48 6.50
CA ALA A 140 0.31 -5.94 6.79
C ALA A 140 0.62 -7.31 6.17
N GLU A 141 1.91 -7.64 6.09
CA GLU A 141 2.37 -8.96 5.63
C GLU A 141 1.90 -10.10 6.54
N VAL A 142 1.78 -9.84 7.85
CA VAL A 142 1.33 -10.82 8.83
C VAL A 142 -0.12 -10.55 9.19
N ASP A 143 -0.97 -11.56 8.99
CA ASP A 143 -2.38 -11.50 9.35
C ASP A 143 -2.56 -11.62 10.86
N VAL A 144 -3.21 -10.63 11.47
CA VAL A 144 -3.51 -10.61 12.91
C VAL A 144 -5.03 -10.60 13.09
N HIS A 145 -5.55 -11.67 13.66
CA HIS A 145 -6.98 -11.87 13.92
C HIS A 145 -7.19 -12.29 15.36
N PHE A 146 -8.37 -12.00 15.91
CA PHE A 146 -8.79 -12.53 17.20
C PHE A 146 -8.96 -14.06 17.10
N PRO A 147 -8.14 -14.87 17.80
CA PRO A 147 -8.15 -16.32 17.63
C PRO A 147 -9.46 -17.00 18.01
N GLU A 148 -10.22 -16.40 18.93
CA GLU A 148 -11.45 -16.95 19.51
C GLU A 148 -12.70 -16.69 18.64
N LEU A 149 -12.61 -15.77 17.68
CA LEU A 149 -13.73 -15.45 16.79
C LEU A 149 -13.76 -16.41 15.60
N THR A 150 -14.97 -16.68 15.11
CA THR A 150 -15.13 -17.39 13.83
C THR A 150 -14.87 -16.46 12.65
N LEU A 151 -14.49 -17.02 11.50
CA LEU A 151 -14.30 -16.24 10.27
C LEU A 151 -15.53 -15.37 9.94
N GLY A 152 -16.73 -15.95 10.01
CA GLY A 152 -17.97 -15.24 9.77
C GLY A 152 -18.24 -14.12 10.79
N GLN A 153 -17.89 -14.33 12.06
CA GLN A 153 -17.99 -13.29 13.09
C GLN A 153 -17.03 -12.13 12.83
N THR A 154 -15.80 -12.43 12.41
CA THR A 154 -14.78 -11.44 12.05
C THR A 154 -15.24 -10.58 10.88
N LEU A 155 -15.67 -11.18 9.77
CA LEU A 155 -16.18 -10.44 8.61
C LEU A 155 -17.43 -9.62 8.93
N ASN A 156 -18.37 -10.20 9.68
CA ASN A 156 -19.58 -9.50 10.10
C ASN A 156 -19.26 -8.31 11.03
N PHE A 157 -18.29 -8.47 11.92
CA PHE A 157 -17.82 -7.38 12.78
C PHE A 157 -17.26 -6.24 11.93
N ALA A 158 -16.33 -6.51 11.02
CA ALA A 158 -15.74 -5.51 10.12
C ALA A 158 -16.82 -4.74 9.35
N LEU A 159 -17.78 -5.43 8.73
CA LEU A 159 -18.89 -4.82 8.01
C LEU A 159 -19.79 -3.98 8.91
N SER A 160 -20.08 -4.45 10.12
CA SER A 160 -20.98 -3.75 11.06
C SER A 160 -20.43 -2.41 11.56
N THR A 161 -19.10 -2.24 11.53
CA THR A 161 -18.45 -0.96 11.88
C THR A 161 -18.59 0.11 10.80
N ARG A 162 -18.91 -0.30 9.56
CA ARG A 162 -19.06 0.60 8.41
C ARG A 162 -20.52 0.92 8.10
N GLU A 163 -21.42 -0.03 8.31
CA GLU A 163 -22.84 0.15 8.05
C GLU A 163 -23.52 0.97 9.16
N LEU A 164 -24.24 2.02 8.76
CA LEU A 164 -25.01 2.88 9.66
C LEU A 164 -26.51 2.56 9.50
N GLY A 165 -27.23 2.51 10.63
CA GLY A 165 -28.69 2.40 10.65
C GLY A 165 -29.25 1.15 11.36
N PRO A 166 -30.59 1.06 11.47
CA PRO A 166 -31.27 0.06 12.30
C PRO A 166 -31.16 -1.37 11.76
N GLN A 167 -30.95 -1.56 10.45
CA GLN A 167 -30.82 -2.87 9.82
C GLN A 167 -29.36 -3.34 9.65
N ARG A 168 -28.38 -2.62 10.24
CA ARG A 168 -26.95 -2.89 10.02
C ARG A 168 -26.58 -4.36 10.23
N ASN A 169 -27.07 -5.01 11.29
CA ASN A 169 -26.66 -6.38 11.62
C ASN A 169 -27.15 -7.40 10.59
N ALA A 170 -28.37 -7.24 10.05
CA ALA A 170 -28.92 -8.15 9.05
C ALA A 170 -28.20 -7.97 7.69
N ILE A 171 -27.89 -6.72 7.34
CA ILE A 171 -27.14 -6.37 6.12
C ILE A 171 -25.70 -6.92 6.23
N SER A 172 -25.01 -6.65 7.33
CA SER A 172 -23.65 -7.14 7.58
C SER A 172 -23.57 -8.66 7.59
N GLN A 173 -24.55 -9.37 8.17
CA GLN A 173 -24.56 -10.83 8.15
C GLN A 173 -24.71 -11.39 6.73
N LYS A 174 -25.66 -10.84 5.96
CA LYS A 174 -25.84 -11.26 4.56
C LYS A 174 -24.57 -10.99 3.75
N MET A 175 -24.02 -9.78 3.85
CA MET A 175 -22.79 -9.38 3.17
C MET A 175 -21.58 -10.23 3.61
N SER A 176 -21.50 -10.63 4.88
CA SER A 176 -20.40 -11.46 5.36
C SER A 176 -20.38 -12.83 4.68
N ARG A 177 -21.55 -13.40 4.40
CA ARG A 177 -21.68 -14.65 3.65
C ARG A 177 -21.39 -14.45 2.16
N ASP A 178 -21.88 -13.37 1.58
CA ASP A 178 -21.57 -13.06 0.17
C ASP A 178 -20.06 -12.89 -0.04
N LEU A 179 -19.36 -12.22 0.89
CA LEU A 179 -17.91 -12.09 0.88
C LEU A 179 -17.18 -13.41 1.14
N SER A 180 -17.67 -14.27 2.05
CA SER A 180 -17.04 -15.57 2.26
C SER A 180 -17.12 -16.43 1.00
N THR A 181 -18.24 -16.41 0.30
CA THR A 181 -18.41 -17.16 -0.95
C THR A 181 -17.50 -16.66 -2.06
N LEU A 182 -17.32 -15.34 -2.15
CA LEU A 182 -16.40 -14.73 -3.11
C LEU A 182 -14.95 -15.17 -2.89
N PHE A 183 -14.52 -15.19 -1.64
CA PHE A 183 -13.16 -15.55 -1.28
C PHE A 183 -12.97 -17.07 -1.09
N ASP A 184 -13.94 -17.90 -1.46
CA ASP A 184 -13.84 -19.36 -1.36
C ASP A 184 -13.59 -19.81 0.10
N LEU A 185 -14.30 -19.15 1.04
CA LEU A 185 -14.20 -19.31 2.49
C LEU A 185 -15.46 -19.95 3.10
N ASP A 186 -16.41 -20.42 2.29
CA ASP A 186 -17.70 -20.96 2.77
C ASP A 186 -17.52 -22.12 3.76
N ASN A 187 -16.59 -23.04 3.45
CA ASN A 187 -16.31 -24.19 4.31
C ASN A 187 -15.68 -23.80 5.66
N ALA A 188 -15.04 -22.64 5.71
CA ALA A 188 -14.34 -22.12 6.89
C ALA A 188 -15.18 -21.08 7.67
N PHE A 189 -16.40 -20.75 7.20
CA PHE A 189 -17.19 -19.63 7.72
C PHE A 189 -17.47 -19.72 9.23
N ASP A 190 -17.86 -20.90 9.71
CA ASP A 190 -18.15 -21.15 11.13
C ASP A 190 -16.94 -21.68 11.91
N THR A 191 -15.75 -21.69 11.29
CA THR A 191 -14.50 -22.16 11.92
C THR A 191 -13.80 -21.01 12.63
N TRP A 192 -13.17 -21.30 13.77
CA TRP A 192 -12.36 -20.33 14.50
C TRP A 192 -11.16 -19.86 13.69
N MET A 193 -10.83 -18.57 13.76
CA MET A 193 -9.61 -18.05 13.16
C MET A 193 -8.38 -18.76 13.73
N GLY A 194 -8.35 -18.97 15.04
CA GLY A 194 -7.27 -19.67 15.73
C GLY A 194 -5.92 -18.95 15.66
N SER A 195 -4.92 -19.54 16.29
CA SER A 195 -3.55 -19.00 16.43
C SER A 195 -2.53 -20.14 16.39
N ALA A 196 -1.27 -19.87 16.75
CA ALA A 196 -0.28 -20.93 16.95
C ALA A 196 -0.67 -21.91 18.07
N MET A 197 -1.49 -21.47 19.03
CA MET A 197 -1.93 -22.26 20.19
C MET A 197 -3.32 -22.87 20.02
N ILE A 198 -4.18 -22.20 19.24
CA ILE A 198 -5.58 -22.61 19.02
C ILE A 198 -5.72 -23.06 17.57
N ARG A 199 -6.10 -24.32 17.35
CA ARG A 199 -6.37 -24.82 16.00
C ARG A 199 -7.52 -24.01 15.39
N GLY A 200 -7.35 -23.58 14.14
CA GLY A 200 -8.34 -22.82 13.39
C GLY A 200 -8.16 -23.01 11.90
N VAL A 201 -8.60 -22.00 11.14
CA VAL A 201 -8.47 -21.96 9.68
C VAL A 201 -7.00 -22.00 9.23
N SER A 202 -6.77 -22.45 8.01
CA SER A 202 -5.44 -22.53 7.39
C SER A 202 -4.83 -21.15 7.15
N GLY A 203 -3.51 -21.07 7.00
CA GLY A 203 -2.82 -19.80 6.75
C GLY A 203 -3.31 -19.07 5.49
N GLY A 204 -3.60 -19.80 4.41
CA GLY A 204 -4.17 -19.23 3.19
C GLY A 204 -5.60 -18.71 3.39
N GLU A 205 -6.43 -19.41 4.17
CA GLU A 205 -7.76 -18.94 4.54
C GLU A 205 -7.70 -17.69 5.42
N LYS A 206 -6.73 -17.60 6.35
CA LYS A 206 -6.49 -16.36 7.12
C LYS A 206 -6.15 -15.21 6.20
N ARG A 207 -5.24 -15.41 5.24
CA ARG A 207 -4.84 -14.36 4.31
C ARG A 207 -6.02 -13.85 3.49
N ARG A 208 -6.81 -14.78 2.93
CA ARG A 208 -8.05 -14.45 2.21
C ARG A 208 -9.06 -13.71 3.09
N THR A 209 -9.15 -14.05 4.37
CA THR A 209 -10.03 -13.35 5.33
C THR A 209 -9.58 -11.91 5.56
N SER A 210 -8.29 -11.64 5.76
CA SER A 210 -7.78 -10.28 5.91
C SER A 210 -8.00 -9.42 4.66
N ILE A 211 -7.83 -10.03 3.48
CA ILE A 211 -8.14 -9.41 2.19
C ILE A 211 -9.63 -9.07 2.09
N ALA A 212 -10.49 -10.00 2.48
CA ALA A 212 -11.94 -9.79 2.49
C ALA A 212 -12.35 -8.67 3.46
N GLU A 213 -11.72 -8.56 4.64
CA GLU A 213 -11.94 -7.45 5.56
C GLU A 213 -11.51 -6.10 4.97
N ALA A 214 -10.34 -6.04 4.32
CA ALA A 214 -9.86 -4.81 3.69
C ALA A 214 -10.86 -4.30 2.62
N ILE A 215 -11.40 -5.21 1.81
CA ILE A 215 -12.41 -4.90 0.79
C ILE A 215 -13.76 -4.55 1.42
N ALA A 216 -14.19 -5.30 2.44
CA ALA A 216 -15.41 -5.03 3.20
C ALA A 216 -15.43 -3.62 3.78
N SER A 217 -14.25 -3.13 4.15
CA SER A 217 -14.08 -1.83 4.73
C SER A 217 -14.33 -0.66 3.76
N GLY A 218 -14.24 -0.89 2.45
CA GLY A 218 -14.55 0.12 1.43
C GLY A 218 -13.67 1.37 1.44
N ALA A 219 -12.46 1.29 2.02
CA ALA A 219 -11.52 2.41 2.06
C ALA A 219 -11.05 2.79 0.65
N GLN A 220 -10.87 4.08 0.39
CA GLN A 220 -10.41 4.58 -0.92
C GLN A 220 -8.92 4.34 -1.14
N VAL A 221 -8.11 4.51 -0.10
CA VAL A 221 -6.67 4.27 -0.14
C VAL A 221 -6.40 2.93 0.55
N GLN A 222 -6.01 1.93 -0.23
CA GLN A 222 -5.71 0.60 0.29
C GLN A 222 -4.27 0.24 -0.06
N LEU A 223 -3.48 -0.11 0.96
CA LEU A 223 -2.07 -0.44 0.85
C LEU A 223 -1.86 -1.88 1.30
N TRP A 224 -1.31 -2.69 0.40
CA TRP A 224 -1.32 -4.15 0.50
C TRP A 224 0.11 -4.66 0.54
N ASP A 225 0.59 -5.07 1.71
CA ASP A 225 1.96 -5.53 1.88
C ASP A 225 2.06 -7.05 1.68
N ASN A 226 2.79 -7.45 0.65
CA ASN A 226 3.07 -8.84 0.29
C ASN A 226 1.83 -9.76 0.22
N SER A 227 0.73 -9.27 -0.35
CA SER A 227 -0.59 -9.94 -0.26
C SER A 227 -0.78 -11.24 -1.02
N THR A 228 0.13 -11.57 -1.92
CA THR A 228 0.13 -12.85 -2.63
C THR A 228 0.88 -13.94 -1.87
N ARG A 229 1.61 -13.61 -0.80
CA ARG A 229 2.35 -14.59 0.01
C ARG A 229 1.37 -15.50 0.75
N GLY A 230 1.64 -16.81 0.68
CA GLY A 230 0.83 -17.81 1.38
C GLY A 230 -0.49 -18.18 0.70
N LEU A 231 -0.79 -17.57 -0.47
CA LEU A 231 -1.85 -18.02 -1.35
C LEU A 231 -1.30 -19.06 -2.34
N ASP A 232 -2.11 -20.07 -2.68
CA ASP A 232 -1.82 -20.95 -3.81
C ASP A 232 -1.96 -20.19 -5.13
N SER A 233 -1.25 -20.61 -6.18
CA SER A 233 -1.18 -19.87 -7.45
C SER A 233 -2.54 -19.60 -8.09
N ALA A 234 -3.50 -20.52 -7.94
CA ALA A 234 -4.85 -20.35 -8.49
C ALA A 234 -5.65 -19.30 -7.72
N THR A 235 -5.59 -19.32 -6.39
CA THR A 235 -6.20 -18.27 -5.56
C THR A 235 -5.51 -16.92 -5.73
N ALA A 236 -4.19 -16.87 -5.83
CA ALA A 236 -3.45 -15.63 -6.04
C ALA A 236 -3.83 -14.99 -7.38
N LEU A 237 -3.95 -15.79 -8.44
CA LEU A 237 -4.41 -15.31 -9.75
C LEU A 237 -5.83 -14.77 -9.67
N ARG A 238 -6.77 -15.52 -9.08
CA ARG A 238 -8.15 -15.05 -8.86
C ARG A 238 -8.16 -13.73 -8.09
N PHE A 239 -7.38 -13.63 -7.02
CA PHE A 239 -7.27 -12.41 -6.24
C PHE A 239 -6.75 -11.22 -7.06
N ILE A 240 -5.72 -11.42 -7.89
CA ILE A 240 -5.22 -10.37 -8.80
C ILE A 240 -6.23 -10.03 -9.89
N GLU A 241 -7.04 -10.98 -10.37
CA GLU A 241 -8.12 -10.73 -11.34
C GLU A 241 -9.34 -10.03 -10.72
N LEU A 242 -9.58 -10.26 -9.42
CA LEU A 242 -10.57 -9.52 -8.61
C LEU A 242 -10.13 -8.08 -8.41
N LEU A 243 -8.82 -7.87 -8.22
CA LEU A 243 -8.21 -6.56 -8.28
C LEU A 243 -8.09 -6.12 -9.75
N ARG A 244 -8.17 -4.82 -10.02
CA ARG A 244 -7.93 -4.33 -11.39
C ARG A 244 -6.49 -4.65 -11.82
N ARG A 245 -6.23 -4.69 -13.13
CA ARG A 245 -4.84 -4.79 -13.65
C ARG A 245 -4.01 -3.61 -13.12
N PHE A 246 -2.73 -3.85 -12.83
CA PHE A 246 -1.79 -2.81 -12.42
C PHE A 246 -1.59 -1.79 -13.54
N ASP A 247 -1.89 -0.53 -13.28
CA ASP A 247 -1.71 0.55 -14.26
C ASP A 247 -0.28 1.07 -14.23
N LYS A 248 0.27 1.23 -13.01
CA LYS A 248 1.58 1.83 -12.77
C LYS A 248 2.46 0.91 -11.95
N VAL A 249 3.77 1.10 -12.07
CA VAL A 249 4.79 0.43 -11.26
C VAL A 249 5.78 1.47 -10.74
N THR A 250 6.16 1.32 -9.47
CA THR A 250 7.31 2.01 -8.88
C THR A 250 8.35 0.98 -8.49
N LEU A 251 9.60 1.21 -8.88
CA LEU A 251 10.71 0.31 -8.59
C LEU A 251 11.63 0.97 -7.57
N LEU A 252 11.82 0.30 -6.44
CA LEU A 252 12.65 0.74 -5.32
C LEU A 252 13.94 -0.07 -5.24
N TYR A 253 15.06 0.64 -5.10
CA TYR A 253 16.38 0.06 -4.91
C TYR A 253 17.09 0.77 -3.76
N GLU A 254 17.30 0.06 -2.64
CA GLU A 254 17.93 0.59 -1.42
C GLU A 254 17.36 1.97 -0.99
N GLY A 255 16.04 2.06 -0.87
CA GLY A 255 15.36 3.27 -0.44
C GLY A 255 15.20 4.35 -1.51
N ARG A 256 15.71 4.13 -2.73
CA ARG A 256 15.63 5.10 -3.82
C ARG A 256 14.67 4.62 -4.89
N GLN A 257 13.95 5.57 -5.47
CA GLN A 257 13.13 5.31 -6.64
C GLN A 257 13.99 5.33 -7.90
N ILE A 258 13.91 4.24 -8.68
CA ILE A 258 14.66 4.09 -9.93
C ILE A 258 13.77 4.10 -11.18
N TYR A 259 12.45 3.99 -10.98
CA TYR A 259 11.44 4.17 -12.02
C TYR A 259 10.06 4.39 -11.38
N PHE A 260 9.23 5.23 -12.02
CA PHE A 260 7.79 5.35 -11.75
C PHE A 260 7.04 5.59 -13.05
N GLY A 261 5.97 4.85 -13.30
CA GLY A 261 5.12 5.11 -14.46
C GLY A 261 4.34 3.90 -14.92
N PRO A 262 3.78 3.91 -16.13
CA PRO A 262 3.03 2.81 -16.69
C PRO A 262 3.84 1.51 -16.70
N ILE A 263 3.18 0.39 -16.39
CA ILE A 263 3.84 -0.93 -16.32
C ILE A 263 4.41 -1.37 -17.68
N ASP A 264 3.71 -1.06 -18.77
CA ASP A 264 4.10 -1.45 -20.13
C ASP A 264 5.36 -0.71 -20.61
N SER A 265 5.59 0.51 -20.10
CA SER A 265 6.75 1.32 -20.46
C SER A 265 8.00 1.01 -19.63
N ALA A 266 7.85 0.31 -18.50
CA ALA A 266 8.93 0.08 -17.55
C ALA A 266 10.09 -0.72 -18.17
N ALA A 267 9.77 -1.80 -18.89
CA ALA A 267 10.80 -2.62 -19.54
C ALA A 267 11.56 -1.84 -20.63
N GLN A 268 10.84 -1.02 -21.39
CA GLN A 268 11.45 -0.20 -22.46
C GLN A 268 12.39 0.87 -21.87
N TYR A 269 12.01 1.51 -20.77
CA TYR A 269 12.86 2.50 -20.10
C TYR A 269 14.23 1.92 -19.73
N PHE A 270 14.26 0.73 -19.11
CA PHE A 270 15.53 0.09 -18.75
C PHE A 270 16.28 -0.46 -19.96
N TYR A 271 15.58 -0.85 -21.02
CA TYR A 271 16.19 -1.20 -22.30
C TYR A 271 16.94 -0.03 -22.93
N ASP A 272 16.33 1.15 -22.94
CA ASP A 272 16.92 2.38 -23.45
C ASP A 272 18.12 2.83 -22.60
N LEU A 273 18.07 2.56 -21.29
CA LEU A 273 19.17 2.79 -20.36
C LEU A 273 20.35 1.83 -20.58
N GLY A 274 20.15 0.72 -21.30
CA GLY A 274 21.20 -0.23 -21.68
C GLY A 274 21.11 -1.62 -21.03
N PHE A 275 20.00 -1.95 -20.37
CA PHE A 275 19.78 -3.28 -19.78
C PHE A 275 19.00 -4.21 -20.71
N GLU A 276 19.40 -5.46 -20.77
CA GLU A 276 18.74 -6.47 -21.60
C GLU A 276 17.84 -7.36 -20.75
N ARG A 277 16.61 -7.59 -21.22
CA ARG A 277 15.68 -8.51 -20.57
C ARG A 277 16.01 -9.96 -20.99
N PRO A 278 16.27 -10.88 -20.03
CA PRO A 278 16.46 -12.29 -20.36
C PRO A 278 15.25 -12.90 -21.08
N LEU A 279 15.48 -13.77 -22.07
CA LEU A 279 14.42 -14.38 -22.90
C LEU A 279 13.34 -15.16 -22.14
N ARG A 280 13.66 -15.66 -20.93
CA ARG A 280 12.75 -16.46 -20.09
C ARG A 280 12.19 -15.69 -18.89
N ALA A 281 12.60 -14.44 -18.68
CA ALA A 281 12.18 -13.65 -17.53
C ALA A 281 10.84 -12.95 -17.83
N THR A 282 9.94 -12.97 -16.85
CA THR A 282 8.75 -12.12 -16.90
C THR A 282 9.14 -10.66 -16.69
N THR A 283 8.26 -9.71 -17.04
CA THR A 283 8.54 -8.28 -16.81
C THR A 283 8.79 -7.96 -15.32
N PRO A 284 7.99 -8.44 -14.34
CA PRO A 284 8.29 -8.22 -12.93
C PRO A 284 9.61 -8.83 -12.46
N ASP A 285 9.98 -10.02 -12.95
CA ASP A 285 11.26 -10.65 -12.62
C ASP A 285 12.43 -9.82 -13.14
N PHE A 286 12.33 -9.34 -14.38
CA PHE A 286 13.33 -8.46 -14.98
C PHE A 286 13.47 -7.15 -14.20
N LEU A 287 12.36 -6.49 -13.86
CA LEU A 287 12.40 -5.25 -13.08
C LEU A 287 13.05 -5.47 -11.70
N THR A 288 12.74 -6.58 -11.06
CA THR A 288 13.32 -6.90 -9.75
C THR A 288 14.81 -7.26 -9.86
N SER A 289 15.23 -7.97 -10.92
CA SER A 289 16.63 -8.34 -11.13
C SER A 289 17.55 -7.14 -11.35
N LEU A 290 17.02 -6.01 -11.87
CA LEU A 290 17.78 -4.76 -11.97
C LEU A 290 18.24 -4.21 -10.61
N THR A 291 17.53 -4.55 -9.53
CA THR A 291 17.93 -4.17 -8.17
C THR A 291 18.99 -5.13 -7.59
N ASN A 292 19.42 -6.15 -8.34
CA ASN A 292 20.55 -7.02 -8.01
C ASN A 292 21.73 -6.81 -8.97
N PRO A 293 22.87 -6.25 -8.52
CA PRO A 293 24.06 -6.11 -9.37
C PRO A 293 24.50 -7.39 -10.08
N GLU A 294 24.31 -8.56 -9.45
CA GLU A 294 24.76 -9.85 -9.98
C GLU A 294 23.85 -10.43 -11.09
N GLU A 295 22.59 -10.01 -11.15
CA GLU A 295 21.61 -10.54 -12.13
C GLU A 295 21.41 -9.61 -13.34
N ARG A 296 22.06 -8.44 -13.34
CA ARG A 296 21.95 -7.46 -14.43
C ARG A 296 22.64 -7.99 -15.68
N ILE A 297 21.93 -7.94 -16.80
CA ILE A 297 22.51 -8.15 -18.12
C ILE A 297 22.60 -6.80 -18.81
N THR A 298 23.82 -6.35 -19.06
CA THR A 298 24.08 -5.13 -19.84
C THR A 298 24.13 -5.48 -21.32
N ARG A 299 23.48 -4.67 -22.14
CA ARG A 299 23.54 -4.82 -23.59
C ARG A 299 24.96 -4.52 -24.09
N ALA A 300 25.39 -5.25 -25.12
CA ALA A 300 26.67 -5.02 -25.78
C ALA A 300 26.83 -3.55 -26.21
N GLY A 301 27.93 -2.90 -25.81
CA GLY A 301 28.26 -1.50 -26.12
C GLY A 301 27.69 -0.46 -25.14
N PHE A 302 27.02 -0.90 -24.07
CA PHE A 302 26.46 -0.04 -23.01
C PHE A 302 27.16 -0.23 -21.65
N GLU A 303 28.19 -1.06 -21.57
CA GLU A 303 28.85 -1.47 -20.32
C GLU A 303 29.39 -0.30 -19.48
N ASP A 304 29.85 0.76 -20.15
CA ASP A 304 30.38 1.98 -19.51
C ASP A 304 29.33 3.09 -19.30
N LYS A 305 28.11 2.92 -19.82
CA LYS A 305 27.04 3.92 -19.80
C LYS A 305 25.92 3.61 -18.80
N VAL A 306 25.80 2.35 -18.39
CA VAL A 306 24.76 1.92 -17.46
C VAL A 306 25.04 2.38 -16.02
N PRO A 307 24.01 2.76 -15.25
CA PRO A 307 24.16 3.02 -13.82
C PRO A 307 24.50 1.72 -13.07
N ARG A 308 25.42 1.83 -12.10
CA ARG A 308 25.91 0.70 -11.31
C ARG A 308 25.45 0.75 -9.85
N SER A 309 25.37 1.96 -9.28
CA SER A 309 24.93 2.19 -7.90
C SER A 309 23.46 2.61 -7.81
N PRO A 310 22.77 2.38 -6.67
CA PRO A 310 21.41 2.87 -6.44
C PRO A 310 21.26 4.38 -6.67
N ASP A 311 22.27 5.16 -6.27
CA ASP A 311 22.32 6.62 -6.49
C ASP A 311 22.40 6.98 -7.98
N GLU A 312 23.22 6.28 -8.77
CA GLU A 312 23.29 6.49 -10.21
C GLU A 312 21.97 6.17 -10.91
N PHE A 313 21.30 5.07 -10.53
CA PHE A 313 19.97 4.75 -11.06
C PHE A 313 18.95 5.84 -10.74
N ALA A 314 18.93 6.31 -9.49
CA ALA A 314 18.02 7.37 -9.06
C ALA A 314 18.29 8.69 -9.80
N ASN A 315 19.57 9.03 -10.01
CA ASN A 315 19.97 10.22 -10.76
C ASN A 315 19.59 10.10 -12.25
N ALA A 316 19.81 8.94 -12.87
CA ALA A 316 19.39 8.67 -14.24
C ALA A 316 17.86 8.80 -14.39
N TRP A 317 17.10 8.28 -13.42
CA TRP A 317 15.65 8.46 -13.36
C TRP A 317 15.27 9.93 -13.28
N LYS A 318 15.82 10.70 -12.34
CA LYS A 318 15.52 12.13 -12.16
C LYS A 318 15.85 12.98 -13.40
N GLN A 319 16.85 12.59 -14.19
CA GLN A 319 17.23 13.27 -15.43
C GLN A 319 16.37 12.86 -16.65
N SER A 320 15.59 11.78 -16.53
CA SER A 320 14.76 11.26 -17.62
C SER A 320 13.64 12.24 -18.02
N ALA A 321 13.09 12.07 -19.22
CA ALA A 321 11.92 12.83 -19.66
C ALA A 321 10.66 12.42 -18.87
N GLN A 322 10.55 11.14 -18.53
CA GLN A 322 9.44 10.56 -17.80
C GLN A 322 9.33 11.14 -16.39
N ALA A 323 10.44 11.29 -15.67
CA ALA A 323 10.44 11.91 -14.34
C ALA A 323 10.08 13.41 -14.39
N ARG A 324 10.55 14.14 -15.40
CA ARG A 324 10.16 15.54 -15.59
C ARG A 324 8.66 15.68 -15.88
N GLN A 325 8.10 14.77 -16.69
CA GLN A 325 6.66 14.73 -16.92
C GLN A 325 5.90 14.43 -15.62
N LEU A 326 6.35 13.44 -14.84
CA LEU A 326 5.75 13.11 -13.55
C LEU A 326 5.70 14.31 -12.60
N LEU A 327 6.80 15.07 -12.47
CA LEU A 327 6.82 16.27 -11.63
C LEU A 327 5.86 17.35 -12.13
N SER A 328 5.73 17.51 -13.46
CA SER A 328 4.73 18.40 -14.05
C SER A 328 3.30 17.95 -13.74
N ASP A 329 3.03 16.65 -13.82
CA ASP A 329 1.72 16.07 -13.55
C ASP A 329 1.35 16.21 -12.06
N ILE A 330 2.32 16.00 -11.15
CA ILE A 330 2.15 16.24 -9.72
C ILE A 330 1.84 17.71 -9.45
N ALA A 331 2.56 18.64 -10.07
CA ALA A 331 2.31 20.07 -9.92
C ALA A 331 0.90 20.45 -10.42
N ALA A 332 0.47 19.91 -11.57
CA ALA A 332 -0.88 20.11 -12.10
C ALA A 332 -1.96 19.50 -11.20
N PHE A 333 -1.70 18.33 -10.62
CA PHE A 333 -2.59 17.69 -9.66
C PHE A 333 -2.74 18.53 -8.39
N ASN A 334 -1.63 19.00 -7.82
CA ASN A 334 -1.64 19.85 -6.63
C ASN A 334 -2.31 21.20 -6.88
N LEU A 335 -2.22 21.74 -8.10
CA LEU A 335 -2.91 22.98 -8.47
C LEU A 335 -4.42 22.79 -8.63
N SER A 336 -4.86 21.64 -9.18
CA SER A 336 -6.29 21.29 -9.28
C SER A 336 -6.89 20.85 -7.95
N HIS A 337 -6.07 20.31 -7.04
CA HIS A 337 -6.46 19.83 -5.72
C HIS A 337 -5.58 20.47 -4.63
N PRO A 338 -5.70 21.79 -4.39
CA PRO A 338 -4.84 22.47 -3.42
C PRO A 338 -5.09 21.92 -2.01
N PRO A 339 -4.03 21.53 -1.27
CA PRO A 339 -4.19 20.99 0.07
C PRO A 339 -4.79 22.05 1.00
N MET A 340 -5.94 21.75 1.59
CA MET A 340 -6.60 22.68 2.51
C MET A 340 -5.91 22.63 3.88
N THR A 341 -5.02 23.59 4.14
CA THR A 341 -4.16 23.66 5.35
C THR A 341 -4.83 24.29 6.58
N THR A 342 -6.11 24.66 6.51
CA THR A 342 -6.78 25.33 7.64
C THR A 342 -6.84 24.42 8.87
N LYS A 343 -6.48 24.93 10.05
CA LYS A 343 -6.42 24.12 11.29
C LYS A 343 -7.77 23.97 12.01
N THR A 344 -8.85 24.54 11.47
CA THR A 344 -10.18 24.56 12.09
C THR A 344 -10.97 23.30 11.73
N GLY A 345 -10.86 22.25 12.54
CA GLY A 345 -11.64 21.00 12.38
C GLY A 345 -13.12 21.16 12.76
N THR A 346 -13.87 22.02 12.07
CA THR A 346 -15.31 22.20 12.31
C THR A 346 -16.09 21.09 11.60
N SER A 347 -17.11 20.49 12.23
CA SER A 347 -17.91 19.42 11.62
C SER A 347 -18.56 19.83 10.29
N GLN A 348 -18.80 21.13 10.07
CA GLN A 348 -19.30 21.68 8.80
C GLN A 348 -18.23 21.68 7.69
N GLU A 349 -16.95 21.96 8.01
CA GLU A 349 -15.85 21.88 7.03
C GLU A 349 -15.64 20.46 6.55
N LYS A 350 -15.78 19.46 7.43
CA LYS A 350 -15.69 18.05 7.06
C LYS A 350 -16.77 17.65 6.05
N VAL A 351 -18.02 18.09 6.26
CA VAL A 351 -19.13 17.80 5.34
C VAL A 351 -18.92 18.51 3.99
N GLU A 352 -18.39 19.74 3.99
CA GLU A 352 -18.05 20.45 2.75
C GLU A 352 -16.89 19.79 1.98
N LEU A 353 -15.87 19.30 2.69
CA LEU A 353 -14.76 18.53 2.12
C LEU A 353 -15.24 17.21 1.52
N GLU A 354 -16.06 16.47 2.26
CA GLU A 354 -16.70 15.25 1.77
C GLU A 354 -17.50 15.54 0.49
N SER A 355 -18.26 16.64 0.44
CA SER A 355 -19.00 17.05 -0.76
C SER A 355 -18.11 17.44 -1.95
N LYS A 356 -16.92 17.99 -1.73
CA LYS A 356 -15.97 18.38 -2.80
C LYS A 356 -15.20 17.17 -3.34
N LEU A 357 -14.85 16.24 -2.45
CA LEU A 357 -14.11 15.02 -2.76
C LEU A 357 -15.03 13.91 -3.28
N SER A 358 -16.32 13.96 -2.97
CA SER A 358 -17.38 13.24 -3.66
C SER A 358 -17.65 13.90 -5.02
N GLY A 359 -16.64 13.95 -5.90
CA GLY A 359 -16.82 14.49 -7.24
C GLY A 359 -18.06 13.89 -7.91
N ASP A 360 -18.75 14.68 -8.75
CA ASP A 360 -19.88 14.21 -9.56
C ASP A 360 -19.57 12.82 -10.10
N SER A 361 -20.21 11.80 -9.51
CA SER A 361 -20.38 10.53 -10.17
C SER A 361 -21.14 10.89 -11.43
N LYS A 362 -20.43 11.16 -12.54
CA LYS A 362 -21.01 11.00 -13.85
C LYS A 362 -21.59 9.60 -13.81
N ASP A 363 -22.91 9.53 -13.74
CA ASP A 363 -23.67 8.31 -13.82
C ASP A 363 -23.12 7.54 -15.00
N TYR A 364 -22.27 6.55 -14.73
CA TYR A 364 -21.99 5.49 -15.68
C TYR A 364 -23.20 4.57 -15.64
N ALA A 365 -24.34 5.10 -16.10
CA ALA A 365 -25.45 4.29 -16.56
C ALA A 365 -24.97 3.54 -17.80
N ILE A 366 -24.37 2.38 -17.59
CA ILE A 366 -24.17 1.42 -18.66
C ILE A 366 -25.57 0.89 -19.00
N SER A 367 -26.15 1.45 -20.06
CA SER A 367 -27.27 0.84 -20.78
C SER A 367 -26.84 -0.57 -21.19
N PRO A 368 -27.65 -1.61 -20.93
CA PRO A 368 -27.34 -2.95 -21.41
C PRO A 368 -27.37 -2.92 -22.96
N ALA A 369 -26.23 -3.20 -23.57
CA ALA A 369 -26.20 -3.59 -24.98
C ALA A 369 -26.70 -5.04 -25.08
N GLN A 370 -27.64 -5.26 -26.00
CA GLN A 370 -28.19 -6.57 -26.37
C GLN A 370 -27.12 -7.53 -26.88
#